data_AF-A0A2G6QKX8-F1
#
_entry.id   AF-A0A2G6QKX8-F1
#
_cell.length_a   1.000
_cell.length_b   1.000
_cell.length_c   1.000
_cell.angle_alpha   90.00
_cell.angle_beta   90.00
_cell.angle_gamma   90.00
#
_symmetry.space_group_name_H-M   'P 1'
#
loop_
_entity.id
_entity.type
_entity.pdbx_description
1 polymer ?
#
loop_
_entity_poly.entity_id
_entity_poly.type
_entity_poly.pdbx_seq_one_letter_code
_entity_poly.pdbx_strand_id
1 'polypeptide(L)'
;MSVLKIIKEGLKMNESFIFYESFKEQLKDLDADTRHRFTDYIIDYGLYEIEPEVSGLEKSLWLSFKKDIDYAKSRRKKQKQNGSKGGRPLKEKPTETEENPQKPTETHENPNAKTETEENPQKPAETHENLNVDGDVDDDVDVNGDEEPPQDISQVELEKITVSQSQQEVEEAISELEALKNIGLTELAKKIYPIFVDLKINKPKNFNNFLMRDFRMGIDKLKQAGIKIDETILQACKNYATLLKQKQAGFDTWWSFNKGFNNFCKLSVIDYFLPDKFMMKTFEKSPPKNTNKKDKYDFNKTGEEENEDMPF
;
A
#
# COMPACT_ATOMS: atom_id res chain seq x y z
N MET A 1 -7.66 9.94 -23.36
CA MET A 1 -7.55 8.93 -22.29
C MET A 1 -6.38 8.03 -22.64
N SER A 2 -5.35 7.95 -21.79
CA SER A 2 -4.12 7.22 -22.11
C SER A 2 -4.38 5.71 -22.23
N VAL A 3 -3.71 5.04 -23.17
CA VAL A 3 -3.82 3.59 -23.44
C VAL A 3 -3.58 2.76 -22.17
N LEU A 4 -2.71 3.25 -21.28
CA LEU A 4 -2.46 2.67 -19.95
C LEU A 4 -3.70 2.67 -19.04
N LYS A 5 -4.62 3.62 -19.22
CA LYS A 5 -5.88 3.68 -18.46
C LYS A 5 -6.87 2.62 -18.93
N ILE A 6 -6.89 2.34 -20.24
CA ILE A 6 -7.77 1.34 -20.86
C ILE A 6 -7.31 -0.09 -20.50
N ILE A 7 -5.99 -0.34 -20.47
CA ILE A 7 -5.45 -1.64 -20.05
C ILE A 7 -5.72 -1.91 -18.56
N LYS A 8 -5.62 -0.89 -17.70
CA LYS A 8 -5.87 -1.02 -16.25
C LYS A 8 -7.34 -1.17 -15.87
N GLU A 9 -8.28 -0.67 -16.67
CA GLU A 9 -9.72 -0.77 -16.38
C GLU A 9 -10.30 -2.15 -16.71
N GLY A 10 -9.62 -2.97 -17.53
CA GLY A 10 -10.02 -4.36 -17.82
C GLY A 10 -9.30 -5.42 -16.96
N LEU A 11 -8.22 -5.05 -16.28
CA LEU A 11 -7.42 -5.98 -15.49
C LEU A 11 -7.99 -6.13 -14.07
N LYS A 12 -8.03 -7.37 -13.59
CA LYS A 12 -8.58 -7.69 -12.29
C LYS A 12 -7.57 -7.38 -11.19
N MET A 13 -7.78 -6.24 -10.53
CA MET A 13 -6.91 -5.72 -9.49
C MET A 13 -7.23 -6.36 -8.12
N ASN A 14 -6.31 -7.15 -7.57
CA ASN A 14 -6.37 -7.59 -6.19
C ASN A 14 -5.76 -6.52 -5.26
N GLU A 15 -6.41 -6.23 -4.14
CA GLU A 15 -5.87 -5.27 -3.14
C GLU A 15 -4.61 -5.79 -2.43
N SER A 16 -4.42 -7.12 -2.38
CA SER A 16 -3.28 -7.76 -1.73
C SER A 16 -3.03 -9.18 -2.24
N PHE A 17 -1.78 -9.62 -2.10
CA PHE A 17 -1.36 -11.00 -2.34
C PHE A 17 -0.49 -11.50 -1.16
N ILE A 18 -0.27 -12.81 -1.07
CA ILE A 18 0.64 -13.39 -0.08
C ILE A 18 1.97 -13.66 -0.77
N PHE A 19 3.05 -13.12 -0.22
CA PHE A 19 4.40 -13.49 -0.57
C PHE A 19 4.91 -14.49 0.48
N TYR A 20 5.21 -15.72 0.06
CA TYR A 20 5.63 -16.77 0.97
C TYR A 20 7.13 -16.71 1.24
N GLU A 21 7.55 -17.11 2.44
CA GLU A 21 8.96 -17.24 2.78
C GLU A 21 9.67 -18.26 1.88
N SER A 22 9.01 -19.35 1.52
CA SER A 22 9.50 -20.34 0.56
C SER A 22 9.89 -19.72 -0.78
N PHE A 23 9.19 -18.66 -1.22
CA PHE A 23 9.54 -17.97 -2.45
C PHE A 23 10.86 -17.24 -2.30
N LYS A 24 11.04 -16.53 -1.17
CA LYS A 24 12.31 -15.87 -0.85
C LYS A 24 13.46 -16.89 -0.79
N GLU A 25 13.23 -18.05 -0.19
CA GLU A 25 14.25 -19.10 -0.10
C GLU A 25 14.61 -19.67 -1.46
N GLN A 26 13.65 -19.90 -2.35
CA GLN A 26 13.89 -20.39 -3.71
C GLN A 26 14.66 -19.37 -4.56
N LEU A 27 14.44 -18.07 -4.33
CA LEU A 27 15.09 -16.99 -5.08
C LEU A 27 16.46 -16.57 -4.51
N LYS A 28 16.83 -17.01 -3.30
CA LYS A 28 18.04 -16.51 -2.61
C LYS A 28 19.34 -16.88 -3.32
N ASP A 29 19.36 -18.03 -3.98
CA ASP A 29 20.54 -18.60 -4.64
C ASP A 29 20.64 -18.19 -6.12
N LEU A 30 19.67 -17.42 -6.62
CA LEU A 30 19.71 -16.81 -7.96
C LEU A 30 20.56 -15.53 -7.97
N ASP A 31 21.06 -15.16 -9.15
CA ASP A 31 21.69 -13.86 -9.35
C ASP A 31 20.70 -12.71 -9.10
N ALA A 32 21.23 -11.51 -8.91
CA ALA A 32 20.42 -10.37 -8.52
C ALA A 32 19.35 -9.98 -9.56
N ASP A 33 19.68 -10.11 -10.84
CA ASP A 33 18.81 -9.71 -11.95
C ASP A 33 17.67 -10.72 -12.12
N THR A 34 17.99 -12.01 -12.16
CA THR A 34 16.97 -13.07 -12.22
C THR A 34 16.07 -13.07 -10.99
N ARG A 35 16.62 -12.90 -9.78
CA ARG A 35 15.82 -12.74 -8.56
C ARG A 35 14.87 -11.56 -8.64
N HIS A 36 15.32 -10.43 -9.20
CA HIS A 36 14.48 -9.25 -9.36
C HIS A 36 13.32 -9.52 -10.32
N ARG A 37 13.59 -10.08 -11.51
CA ARG A 37 12.56 -10.46 -12.49
C ARG A 37 11.49 -11.35 -11.88
N PHE A 38 11.88 -12.41 -11.17
CA PHE A 38 10.93 -13.32 -10.53
C PHE A 38 10.13 -12.66 -9.40
N THR A 39 10.73 -11.72 -8.68
CA THR A 39 10.02 -10.95 -7.67
C THR A 39 8.91 -10.13 -8.32
N ASP A 40 9.20 -9.48 -9.44
CA ASP A 40 8.21 -8.71 -10.21
C ASP A 40 7.12 -9.63 -10.80
N TYR A 41 7.48 -10.78 -11.37
CA TYR A 41 6.51 -11.76 -11.86
C TYR A 41 5.51 -12.22 -10.78
N ILE A 42 6.00 -12.49 -9.57
CA ILE A 42 5.16 -12.88 -8.43
C ILE A 42 4.24 -11.74 -8.01
N ILE A 43 4.74 -10.50 -7.97
CA ILE A 43 3.98 -9.31 -7.61
C ILE A 43 2.89 -9.05 -8.65
N ASP A 44 3.26 -9.05 -9.93
CA ASP A 44 2.38 -8.74 -11.05
C ASP A 44 1.27 -9.77 -11.19
N TYR A 45 1.58 -11.07 -11.08
CA TYR A 45 0.55 -12.08 -11.10
C TYR A 45 -0.33 -12.07 -9.84
N GLY A 46 0.27 -11.78 -8.68
CA GLY A 46 -0.42 -11.70 -7.40
C GLY A 46 -1.44 -10.56 -7.37
N LEU A 47 -1.06 -9.37 -7.84
CA LEU A 47 -1.87 -8.16 -7.82
C LEU A 47 -2.75 -8.00 -9.06
N TYR A 48 -2.24 -8.37 -10.23
CA TYR A 48 -2.80 -7.97 -11.53
C TYR A 48 -3.19 -9.16 -12.42
N GLU A 49 -2.91 -10.40 -12.01
CA GLU A 49 -3.14 -11.60 -12.84
C GLU A 49 -2.39 -11.56 -14.18
N ILE A 50 -1.26 -10.82 -14.23
CA ILE A 50 -0.36 -10.76 -15.39
C ILE A 50 0.61 -11.94 -15.31
N GLU A 51 0.63 -12.79 -16.33
CA GLU A 51 1.60 -13.87 -16.44
C GLU A 51 2.86 -13.41 -17.19
N PRO A 52 4.06 -13.79 -16.72
CA PRO A 52 5.29 -13.49 -17.43
C PRO A 52 5.47 -14.37 -18.66
N GLU A 53 6.08 -13.82 -19.70
CA GLU A 53 6.50 -14.56 -20.88
C GLU A 53 7.88 -15.19 -20.65
N VAL A 54 7.90 -16.36 -20.03
CA VAL A 54 9.13 -17.11 -19.73
C VAL A 54 9.14 -18.49 -20.39
N SER A 55 10.34 -18.98 -20.69
CA SER A 55 10.57 -20.27 -21.34
C SER A 55 11.68 -21.06 -20.61
N GLY A 56 11.88 -22.33 -20.98
CA GLY A 56 12.93 -23.18 -20.41
C GLY A 56 12.84 -23.37 -18.88
N LEU A 57 13.98 -23.28 -18.20
CA LEU A 57 14.09 -23.50 -16.74
C LEU A 57 13.31 -22.46 -15.93
N GLU A 58 13.30 -21.19 -16.37
CA GLU A 58 12.56 -20.13 -15.70
C GLU A 58 11.07 -20.43 -15.66
N LYS A 59 10.52 -21.01 -16.75
CA LYS A 59 9.11 -21.45 -16.80
C LYS A 59 8.79 -22.51 -15.76
N SER A 60 9.69 -23.47 -15.54
CA SER A 60 9.51 -24.51 -14.52
C SER A 60 9.41 -23.92 -13.11
N LEU A 61 10.27 -22.95 -12.79
CA LEU A 61 10.24 -22.26 -11.51
C LEU A 61 8.97 -21.39 -11.38
N TRP A 62 8.62 -20.67 -12.44
CA TRP A 62 7.40 -19.86 -12.51
C TRP A 62 6.13 -20.67 -12.22
N LEU A 63 5.99 -21.85 -12.82
CA LEU A 63 4.84 -22.73 -12.62
C LEU A 63 4.67 -23.15 -11.15
N SER A 64 5.77 -23.30 -10.41
CA SER A 64 5.74 -23.56 -8.96
C SER A 64 5.09 -22.40 -8.20
N PHE A 65 5.55 -21.18 -8.44
CA PHE A 65 4.99 -19.97 -7.81
C PHE A 65 3.52 -19.76 -8.18
N LYS A 66 3.20 -19.89 -9.47
CA LYS A 66 1.85 -19.72 -10.00
C LYS A 66 0.86 -20.64 -9.28
N LYS A 67 1.21 -21.92 -9.13
CA LYS A 67 0.39 -22.93 -8.44
C LYS A 67 0.05 -22.52 -7.00
N ASP A 68 1.04 -22.06 -6.25
CA ASP A 68 0.85 -21.67 -4.85
C ASP A 68 -0.02 -20.40 -4.73
N ILE A 69 0.19 -19.43 -5.62
CA ILE A 69 -0.62 -18.21 -5.69
C ILE A 69 -2.08 -18.56 -6.04
N ASP A 70 -2.30 -19.43 -7.02
CA ASP A 70 -3.63 -19.86 -7.44
C ASP A 70 -4.35 -20.63 -6.33
N TYR A 71 -3.63 -21.50 -5.61
CA TYR A 71 -4.16 -22.18 -4.45
C TYR A 71 -4.62 -21.19 -3.38
N ALA A 72 -3.80 -20.17 -3.07
CA ALA A 72 -4.15 -19.13 -2.11
C ALA A 72 -5.40 -18.33 -2.57
N LYS A 73 -5.47 -17.94 -3.84
CA LYS A 73 -6.63 -17.25 -4.44
C LYS A 73 -7.89 -18.10 -4.30
N SER A 74 -7.81 -19.40 -4.62
CA SER A 74 -8.95 -20.33 -4.54
C SER A 74 -9.47 -20.48 -3.10
N ARG A 75 -8.57 -20.57 -2.12
CA ARG A 75 -8.89 -20.65 -0.68
C ARG A 75 -9.62 -19.40 -0.22
N ARG A 76 -9.14 -18.21 -0.58
CA ARG A 76 -9.80 -16.93 -0.24
C ARG A 76 -11.19 -16.82 -0.85
N LYS A 77 -11.37 -17.23 -2.11
CA LYS A 77 -12.70 -17.23 -2.77
C LYS A 77 -13.69 -18.12 -2.01
N LYS A 78 -13.27 -19.34 -1.63
CA LYS A 78 -14.09 -20.26 -0.83
C LYS A 78 -14.41 -19.68 0.56
N GLN A 79 -13.43 -19.06 1.24
CA GLN A 79 -13.65 -18.43 2.54
C GLN A 79 -14.62 -17.25 2.48
N LYS A 80 -14.56 -16.40 1.44
CA LYS A 80 -15.53 -15.31 1.26
C LYS A 80 -16.95 -15.85 1.07
N GLN A 81 -17.12 -16.90 0.26
CA GLN A 81 -18.42 -17.55 0.04
C GLN A 81 -18.98 -18.25 1.30
N ASN A 82 -18.12 -18.86 2.11
CA ASN A 82 -18.54 -19.49 3.35
C ASN A 82 -18.80 -18.45 4.46
N GLY A 83 -18.01 -17.39 4.52
CA GLY A 83 -18.18 -16.28 5.45
C GLY A 83 -19.50 -15.53 5.23
N SER A 84 -19.97 -15.39 3.99
CA SER A 84 -21.30 -14.82 3.70
C SER A 84 -22.47 -15.70 4.18
N LYS A 85 -22.22 -16.99 4.46
CA LYS A 85 -23.20 -17.90 5.07
C LYS A 85 -23.04 -17.97 6.60
N GLY A 86 -21.89 -17.53 7.12
CA GLY A 86 -21.55 -17.53 8.54
C GLY A 86 -21.98 -16.25 9.22
N GLY A 87 -23.25 -16.17 9.58
CA GLY A 87 -23.79 -15.19 10.51
C GLY A 87 -24.73 -15.89 11.49
N ARG A 88 -24.91 -15.31 12.69
CA ARG A 88 -26.00 -15.73 13.56
C ARG A 88 -27.31 -15.57 12.77
N PRO A 89 -28.16 -16.61 12.63
CA PRO A 89 -29.44 -16.45 11.96
C PRO A 89 -30.20 -15.29 12.59
N LEU A 90 -30.84 -14.47 11.75
CA LEU A 90 -31.66 -13.36 12.20
C LEU A 90 -32.74 -13.94 13.13
N LYS A 91 -32.69 -13.61 14.43
CA LYS A 91 -33.77 -13.95 15.34
C LYS A 91 -35.00 -13.21 14.84
N GLU A 92 -35.94 -13.94 14.24
CA GLU A 92 -37.30 -13.46 14.12
C GLU A 92 -37.80 -13.08 15.53
N LYS A 93 -38.38 -11.89 15.67
CA LYS A 93 -38.91 -11.44 16.96
C LYS A 93 -40.00 -12.45 17.38
N PRO A 94 -39.93 -13.01 18.60
CA PRO A 94 -41.02 -13.84 19.09
C PRO A 94 -42.25 -12.95 19.28
N THR A 95 -43.35 -13.29 18.62
CA THR A 95 -44.70 -12.93 19.08
C THR A 95 -44.85 -13.39 20.52
N GLU A 96 -45.33 -12.50 21.38
CA GLU A 96 -45.63 -12.75 22.79
C GLU A 96 -46.46 -14.02 22.95
N THR A 97 -45.94 -15.01 23.68
CA THR A 97 -46.63 -15.60 24.84
C THR A 97 -45.71 -16.58 25.58
N GLU A 98 -45.72 -16.42 26.90
CA GLU A 98 -45.59 -17.43 27.95
C GLU A 98 -44.24 -18.06 28.32
N GLU A 99 -43.93 -17.77 29.59
CA GLU A 99 -43.27 -18.56 30.62
C GLU A 99 -41.78 -18.92 30.51
N ASN A 100 -41.09 -18.44 31.55
CA ASN A 100 -39.69 -18.60 31.85
C ASN A 100 -39.44 -19.96 32.52
N PRO A 101 -38.47 -20.76 32.08
CA PRO A 101 -37.80 -21.68 32.99
C PRO A 101 -36.31 -21.38 33.13
N GLN A 102 -35.94 -21.40 34.41
CA GLN A 102 -34.66 -21.39 35.09
C GLN A 102 -33.41 -21.83 34.32
N LYS A 103 -32.32 -21.11 34.63
CA LYS A 103 -30.92 -21.41 34.31
C LYS A 103 -30.48 -22.78 34.86
N PRO A 104 -29.74 -23.58 34.07
CA PRO A 104 -28.84 -24.59 34.63
C PRO A 104 -27.38 -24.13 34.51
N THR A 105 -26.74 -23.99 35.66
CA THR A 105 -25.33 -24.30 35.86
C THR A 105 -25.14 -25.81 35.73
N GLU A 106 -24.17 -26.27 34.92
CA GLU A 106 -23.16 -27.28 35.29
C GLU A 106 -22.28 -27.68 34.11
N THR A 107 -21.01 -27.84 34.44
CA THR A 107 -19.88 -28.32 33.64
C THR A 107 -20.01 -29.82 33.44
N HIS A 108 -19.93 -30.33 32.20
CA HIS A 108 -19.64 -31.76 31.98
C HIS A 108 -18.75 -32.01 30.78
N GLU A 109 -18.02 -33.11 30.95
CA GLU A 109 -16.76 -33.50 30.35
C GLU A 109 -16.83 -33.94 28.88
N ASN A 110 -15.64 -33.97 28.30
CA ASN A 110 -15.28 -34.48 26.99
C ASN A 110 -15.43 -36.02 26.90
N PRO A 111 -16.05 -36.59 25.84
CA PRO A 111 -15.85 -37.98 25.48
C PRO A 111 -14.95 -38.08 24.24
N ASN A 112 -13.80 -38.69 24.47
CA ASN A 112 -12.88 -39.24 23.48
C ASN A 112 -13.57 -40.38 22.70
N ALA A 113 -13.53 -40.35 21.37
CA ALA A 113 -13.84 -41.51 20.53
C ALA A 113 -12.76 -41.65 19.44
N LYS A 114 -11.97 -42.72 19.58
CA LYS A 114 -10.91 -43.17 18.68
C LYS A 114 -11.50 -43.62 17.34
N THR A 115 -10.73 -43.48 16.27
CA THR A 115 -10.70 -44.45 15.17
C THR A 115 -9.27 -44.51 14.62
N GLU A 116 -8.68 -45.69 14.74
CA GLU A 116 -7.40 -46.11 14.17
C GLU A 116 -7.58 -46.49 12.70
N THR A 117 -6.59 -46.17 11.86
CA THR A 117 -6.04 -47.03 10.77
C THR A 117 -4.81 -46.28 10.21
N GLU A 118 -3.61 -46.69 10.60
CA GLU A 118 -2.67 -47.54 9.82
C GLU A 118 -2.19 -46.86 8.53
N GLU A 119 -1.01 -46.25 8.53
CA GLU A 119 0.35 -46.80 8.33
C GLU A 119 0.85 -46.60 6.88
N ASN A 120 1.98 -45.90 6.82
CA ASN A 120 2.85 -45.61 5.67
C ASN A 120 3.55 -46.94 5.22
N PRO A 121 4.21 -47.11 4.04
CA PRO A 121 5.47 -46.37 3.79
C PRO A 121 5.99 -46.21 2.32
N GLN A 122 6.83 -45.19 2.16
CA GLN A 122 8.14 -45.14 1.47
C GLN A 122 8.32 -45.32 -0.07
N LYS A 123 8.96 -44.27 -0.63
CA LYS A 123 10.13 -44.22 -1.55
C LYS A 123 10.65 -45.54 -2.14
N PRO A 124 11.07 -45.50 -3.43
CA PRO A 124 12.40 -46.01 -3.77
C PRO A 124 13.26 -45.01 -4.56
N ALA A 125 14.57 -45.21 -4.44
CA ALA A 125 15.63 -44.57 -5.21
C ALA A 125 16.19 -45.56 -6.26
N GLU A 126 16.62 -44.97 -7.39
CA GLU A 126 17.79 -45.31 -8.24
C GLU A 126 17.88 -46.58 -9.12
N THR A 127 18.13 -46.28 -10.42
CA THR A 127 19.09 -46.82 -11.41
C THR A 127 18.77 -47.92 -12.44
N HIS A 128 19.40 -47.69 -13.63
CA HIS A 128 19.65 -48.51 -14.83
C HIS A 128 18.52 -48.51 -15.90
N GLU A 129 18.73 -48.32 -17.21
CA GLU A 129 19.87 -48.66 -18.12
C GLU A 129 20.06 -47.66 -19.29
N ASN A 130 21.28 -47.70 -19.85
CA ASN A 130 21.70 -47.09 -21.10
C ASN A 130 21.04 -47.74 -22.33
N LEU A 131 20.69 -46.94 -23.35
CA LEU A 131 20.68 -47.40 -24.73
C LEU A 131 21.42 -46.37 -25.60
N ASN A 132 22.57 -46.82 -26.10
CA ASN A 132 23.34 -46.21 -27.18
C ASN A 132 22.80 -46.79 -28.51
N VAL A 133 22.50 -45.94 -29.48
CA VAL A 133 22.48 -46.31 -30.91
C VAL A 133 23.13 -45.18 -31.68
N ASP A 134 24.36 -45.43 -32.10
CA ASP A 134 25.08 -44.76 -33.18
C ASP A 134 24.33 -44.91 -34.51
N GLY A 135 24.47 -43.88 -35.35
CA GLY A 135 24.03 -43.89 -36.74
C GLY A 135 24.43 -42.63 -37.48
N ASP A 136 25.74 -42.34 -37.50
CA ASP A 136 26.36 -41.49 -38.53
C ASP A 136 26.09 -42.07 -39.92
N VAL A 137 25.58 -41.26 -40.85
CA VAL A 137 26.01 -41.22 -42.26
C VAL A 137 25.84 -39.78 -42.75
N ASP A 138 26.99 -39.12 -42.92
CA ASP A 138 27.18 -37.98 -43.81
C ASP A 138 26.88 -38.38 -45.26
N ASP A 139 26.17 -37.53 -45.99
CA ASP A 139 26.35 -37.40 -47.45
C ASP A 139 26.30 -35.92 -47.80
N ASP A 140 27.50 -35.34 -47.92
CA ASP A 140 27.78 -34.11 -48.65
C ASP A 140 27.36 -34.28 -50.12
N VAL A 141 26.47 -33.40 -50.60
CA VAL A 141 26.40 -33.06 -52.03
C VAL A 141 26.40 -31.55 -52.16
N ASP A 142 27.59 -31.02 -52.42
CA ASP A 142 27.84 -29.70 -52.98
C ASP A 142 27.43 -29.68 -54.46
N VAL A 143 26.53 -28.78 -54.84
CA VAL A 143 26.43 -28.25 -56.19
C VAL A 143 26.30 -26.72 -56.12
N ASN A 144 27.44 -26.09 -56.38
CA ASN A 144 27.67 -24.70 -56.78
C ASN A 144 26.54 -23.97 -57.53
N GLY A 145 26.38 -22.69 -57.16
CA GLY A 145 26.36 -21.57 -58.10
C GLY A 145 24.98 -20.95 -58.38
N ASP A 146 24.72 -19.79 -57.78
CA ASP A 146 24.38 -18.56 -58.52
C ASP A 146 24.36 -17.35 -57.56
N GLU A 147 25.09 -16.30 -57.94
CA GLU A 147 25.08 -14.98 -57.28
C GLU A 147 23.73 -14.30 -57.52
N GLU A 148 23.08 -13.84 -56.44
CA GLU A 148 22.00 -12.84 -56.52
C GLU A 148 22.24 -11.66 -55.55
N PRO A 149 21.76 -10.44 -55.91
CA PRO A 149 22.27 -9.14 -55.47
C PRO A 149 21.63 -8.65 -54.13
N PRO A 150 22.07 -7.51 -53.54
CA PRO A 150 21.83 -7.23 -52.13
C PRO A 150 20.36 -6.87 -51.84
N GLN A 151 19.84 -7.42 -50.75
CA GLN A 151 18.48 -7.20 -50.25
C GLN A 151 18.33 -5.77 -49.72
N ASP A 152 17.37 -5.05 -50.31
CA ASP A 152 16.89 -3.72 -49.94
C ASP A 152 16.16 -3.77 -48.59
N ILE A 153 16.71 -3.09 -47.58
CA ILE A 153 16.11 -2.98 -46.25
C ILE A 153 15.02 -1.91 -46.35
N SER A 154 13.76 -2.34 -46.40
CA SER A 154 12.62 -1.42 -46.58
C SER A 154 12.60 -0.30 -45.52
N GLN A 155 12.32 0.95 -45.93
CA GLN A 155 12.26 2.13 -45.06
C GLN A 155 11.34 1.96 -43.83
N VAL A 156 10.38 1.05 -43.90
CA VAL A 156 9.45 0.69 -42.82
C VAL A 156 10.16 0.02 -41.63
N GLU A 157 11.26 -0.70 -41.89
CA GLU A 157 12.06 -1.38 -40.87
C GLU A 157 12.98 -0.41 -40.14
N LEU A 158 13.55 0.58 -40.86
CA LEU A 158 14.30 1.69 -40.26
C LEU A 158 13.41 2.58 -39.38
N GLU A 159 12.18 2.89 -39.82
CA GLU A 159 11.23 3.66 -39.00
C GLU A 159 10.78 2.89 -37.75
N LYS A 160 10.53 1.57 -37.85
CA LYS A 160 10.25 0.74 -36.67
C LYS A 160 11.42 0.70 -35.68
N ILE A 161 12.65 0.52 -36.16
CA ILE A 161 13.85 0.51 -35.31
C ILE A 161 14.02 1.88 -34.62
N THR A 162 13.81 2.98 -35.35
CA THR A 162 13.92 4.34 -34.81
C THR A 162 12.82 4.63 -33.76
N VAL A 163 11.59 4.19 -34.03
CA VAL A 163 10.47 4.32 -33.09
C VAL A 163 10.69 3.47 -31.84
N SER A 164 11.20 2.25 -31.96
CA SER A 164 11.51 1.38 -30.82
C SER A 164 12.66 1.91 -29.96
N GLN A 165 13.72 2.45 -30.56
CA GLN A 165 14.81 3.11 -29.81
C GLN A 165 14.32 4.34 -29.05
N SER A 166 13.48 5.17 -29.68
CA SER A 166 12.89 6.34 -29.01
C SER A 166 11.93 5.98 -27.86
N GLN A 167 11.22 4.85 -27.96
CA GLN A 167 10.36 4.35 -26.88
C GLN A 167 11.18 3.85 -25.69
N GLN A 168 12.29 3.15 -25.96
CA GLN A 168 13.19 2.65 -24.92
C GLN A 168 13.87 3.81 -24.16
N GLU A 169 14.32 4.85 -24.86
CA GLU A 169 14.88 6.06 -24.25
C GLU A 169 13.84 6.81 -23.38
N VAL A 170 12.58 6.87 -23.82
CA VAL A 170 11.50 7.50 -23.05
C VAL A 170 11.18 6.69 -21.79
N GLU A 171 11.14 5.36 -21.88
CA GLU A 171 10.87 4.48 -20.75
C GLU A 171 12.01 4.50 -19.72
N GLU A 172 13.26 4.53 -20.19
CA GLU A 172 14.45 4.71 -19.36
C GLU A 172 14.43 6.07 -18.64
N ALA A 173 14.09 7.16 -19.34
CA ALA A 173 13.95 8.49 -18.74
C ALA A 173 12.81 8.56 -17.71
N ILE A 174 11.69 7.85 -17.94
CA ILE A 174 10.60 7.73 -16.96
C ILE A 174 11.09 6.98 -15.71
N SER A 175 11.80 5.87 -15.89
CA SER A 175 12.37 5.07 -14.80
C SER A 175 13.37 5.87 -13.96
N GLU A 176 14.28 6.61 -14.61
CA GLU A 176 15.21 7.53 -13.93
C GLU A 176 14.47 8.65 -13.18
N LEU A 177 13.43 9.25 -13.78
CA LEU A 177 12.62 10.27 -13.11
C LEU A 177 11.85 9.70 -11.92
N GLU A 178 11.36 8.47 -11.99
CA GLU A 178 10.71 7.78 -10.87
C GLU A 178 11.72 7.43 -9.77
N ALA A 179 12.92 6.98 -10.13
CA ALA A 179 14.02 6.76 -9.19
C ALA A 179 14.43 8.07 -8.49
N LEU A 180 14.59 9.17 -9.22
CA LEU A 180 14.87 10.50 -8.67
C LEU A 180 13.75 11.03 -7.78
N LYS A 181 12.48 10.83 -8.17
CA LYS A 181 11.33 11.14 -7.30
C LYS A 181 11.36 10.31 -6.02
N ASN A 182 11.69 9.02 -6.12
CA ASN A 182 11.79 8.14 -4.96
C ASN A 182 12.96 8.54 -4.04
N ILE A 183 14.08 8.97 -4.60
CA ILE A 183 15.20 9.57 -3.86
C ILE A 183 14.72 10.84 -3.14
N GLY A 184 14.06 11.77 -3.85
CA GLY A 184 13.55 13.01 -3.26
C GLY A 184 12.51 12.79 -2.15
N LEU A 185 11.60 11.83 -2.34
CA LEU A 185 10.63 11.43 -1.32
C LEU A 185 11.31 10.78 -0.11
N THR A 186 12.36 10.00 -0.33
CA THR A 186 13.14 9.38 0.74
C THR A 186 13.89 10.44 1.55
N GLU A 187 14.48 11.43 0.90
CA GLU A 187 15.13 12.57 1.57
C GLU A 187 14.12 13.42 2.35
N LEU A 188 12.94 13.66 1.79
CA LEU A 188 11.85 14.33 2.49
C LEU A 188 11.42 13.52 3.74
N ALA A 189 11.28 12.20 3.61
CA ALA A 189 10.97 11.31 4.72
C ALA A 189 12.03 11.37 5.82
N LYS A 190 13.33 11.34 5.45
CA LYS A 190 14.45 11.47 6.40
C LYS A 190 14.38 12.77 7.21
N LYS A 191 13.95 13.88 6.59
CA LYS A 191 13.75 15.17 7.26
C LYS A 191 12.50 15.20 8.15
N ILE A 192 11.41 14.57 7.73
CA ILE A 192 10.14 14.57 8.46
C ILE A 192 10.15 13.62 9.65
N TYR A 193 10.77 12.44 9.51
CA TYR A 193 10.83 11.42 10.56
C TYR A 193 11.26 11.95 11.94
N PRO A 194 12.40 12.66 12.10
CA PRO A 194 12.84 13.13 13.42
C PRO A 194 11.82 14.08 14.07
N ILE A 195 11.07 14.86 13.29
CA ILE A 195 10.04 15.78 13.83
C ILE A 195 9.00 15.00 14.65
N PHE A 196 8.50 13.89 14.11
CA PHE A 196 7.48 13.09 14.80
C PHE A 196 8.06 12.25 15.94
N VAL A 197 9.33 11.82 15.81
CA VAL A 197 10.06 11.12 16.88
C VAL A 197 10.25 12.03 18.09
N ASP A 198 10.70 13.28 17.89
CA ASP A 198 10.92 14.28 18.94
C ASP A 198 9.64 14.60 19.72
N LEU A 199 8.50 14.66 19.02
CA LEU A 199 7.19 14.87 19.63
C LEU A 199 6.69 13.65 20.43
N LYS A 200 7.39 12.51 20.34
CA LYS A 200 6.99 11.22 20.92
C LYS A 200 5.62 10.74 20.40
N ILE A 201 5.23 11.15 19.19
CA ILE A 201 3.94 10.82 18.58
C ILE A 201 4.08 9.63 17.64
N ASN A 202 3.23 8.62 17.86
CA ASN A 202 3.12 7.41 17.04
C ASN A 202 4.48 6.79 16.70
N LYS A 203 5.23 6.38 17.74
CA LYS A 203 6.60 5.82 17.66
C LYS A 203 6.70 4.72 16.59
N PRO A 204 7.17 5.01 15.37
CA PRO A 204 7.51 3.96 14.43
C PRO A 204 8.73 3.25 15.04
N LYS A 205 8.76 1.92 15.08
CA LYS A 205 9.87 1.17 15.71
C LYS A 205 11.24 1.55 15.13
N ASN A 206 11.26 2.00 13.87
CA ASN A 206 12.42 2.49 13.14
C ASN A 206 11.97 3.30 11.92
N PHE A 207 12.92 3.99 11.28
CA PHE A 207 12.71 4.78 10.06
C PHE A 207 12.07 3.97 8.92
N ASN A 208 12.45 2.70 8.74
CA ASN A 208 11.90 1.86 7.67
C ASN A 208 10.39 1.62 7.82
N ASN A 209 9.90 1.40 9.03
CA ASN A 209 8.46 1.26 9.27
C ASN A 209 7.71 2.57 8.97
N PHE A 210 8.31 3.71 9.32
CA PHE A 210 7.79 5.02 8.96
C PHE A 210 7.73 5.18 7.43
N LEU A 211 8.86 4.98 6.74
CA LEU A 211 8.98 5.17 5.29
C LEU A 211 7.99 4.29 4.51
N MET A 212 7.97 2.99 4.82
CA MET A 212 7.20 2.01 4.04
C MET A 212 5.69 2.05 4.31
N ARG A 213 5.26 2.59 5.46
CA ARG A 213 3.84 2.59 5.86
C ARG A 213 3.30 3.98 6.14
N ASP A 214 3.75 4.63 7.21
CA ASP A 214 3.14 5.89 7.67
C ASP A 214 3.38 7.04 6.68
N PHE A 215 4.60 7.14 6.16
CA PHE A 215 4.98 8.10 5.14
C PHE A 215 4.27 7.84 3.83
N ARG A 216 4.34 6.60 3.30
CA ARG A 216 3.66 6.20 2.07
C ARG A 216 2.16 6.52 2.09
N MET A 217 1.45 6.10 3.15
CA MET A 217 0.01 6.40 3.29
C MET A 217 -0.28 7.90 3.40
N GLY A 218 0.60 8.68 4.03
CA GLY A 218 0.50 10.14 4.08
C GLY A 218 0.66 10.77 2.69
N ILE A 219 1.69 10.37 1.95
CA ILE A 219 1.93 10.82 0.57
C ILE A 219 0.73 10.51 -0.33
N ASP A 220 0.16 9.31 -0.24
CA ASP A 220 -1.01 8.93 -1.05
C ASP A 220 -2.21 9.86 -0.77
N LYS A 221 -2.43 10.27 0.48
CA LYS A 221 -3.47 11.25 0.82
C LYS A 221 -3.19 12.63 0.26
N LEU A 222 -1.94 13.08 0.28
CA LEU A 222 -1.57 14.38 -0.30
C LEU A 222 -1.82 14.39 -1.81
N LYS A 223 -1.45 13.31 -2.50
CA LYS A 223 -1.73 13.13 -3.94
C LYS A 223 -3.23 13.15 -4.21
N GLN A 224 -4.02 12.41 -3.44
CA GLN A 224 -5.49 12.38 -3.58
C GLN A 224 -6.12 13.76 -3.35
N ALA A 225 -5.55 14.56 -2.45
CA ALA A 225 -6.00 15.92 -2.17
C ALA A 225 -5.48 16.96 -3.17
N GLY A 226 -4.68 16.57 -4.17
CA GLY A 226 -4.05 17.49 -5.11
C GLY A 226 -3.00 18.42 -4.48
N ILE A 227 -2.49 18.06 -3.31
CA ILE A 227 -1.46 18.85 -2.61
C ILE A 227 -0.09 18.46 -3.19
N LYS A 228 0.67 19.47 -3.62
CA LYS A 228 2.02 19.29 -4.12
C LYS A 228 2.96 18.78 -3.01
N ILE A 229 3.75 17.77 -3.33
CA ILE A 229 4.70 17.17 -2.38
C ILE A 229 6.06 17.83 -2.59
N ASP A 230 6.31 18.89 -1.85
CA ASP A 230 7.58 19.61 -1.85
C ASP A 230 7.94 20.09 -0.43
N GLU A 231 8.85 21.06 -0.33
CA GLU A 231 9.33 21.59 0.94
C GLU A 231 8.22 22.23 1.80
N THR A 232 7.06 22.58 1.21
CA THR A 232 5.88 23.05 1.95
C THR A 232 5.36 22.01 2.93
N ILE A 233 5.45 20.72 2.59
CA ILE A 233 5.00 19.62 3.47
C ILE A 233 5.92 19.51 4.69
N LEU A 234 7.23 19.64 4.48
CA LEU A 234 8.19 19.67 5.58
C LEU A 234 7.90 20.85 6.52
N GLN A 235 7.62 22.02 5.95
CA GLN A 235 7.29 23.20 6.73
C GLN A 235 5.97 23.05 7.49
N ALA A 236 4.97 22.42 6.89
CA ALA A 236 3.71 22.11 7.57
C ALA A 236 3.91 21.14 8.74
N CYS A 237 4.78 20.13 8.60
CA CYS A 237 5.16 19.26 9.71
C CYS A 237 5.86 20.03 10.84
N LYS A 238 6.75 20.98 10.51
CA LYS A 238 7.39 21.85 11.52
C LYS A 238 6.37 22.72 12.24
N ASN A 239 5.41 23.31 11.53
CA ASN A 239 4.34 24.13 12.11
C ASN A 239 3.50 23.31 13.11
N TYR A 240 3.10 22.10 12.72
CA TYR A 240 2.41 21.16 13.59
C TYR A 240 3.22 20.81 14.85
N ALA A 241 4.52 20.55 14.68
CA ALA A 241 5.41 20.29 15.81
C ALA A 241 5.52 21.48 16.76
N THR A 242 5.59 22.69 16.24
CA THR A 242 5.65 23.92 17.04
C THR A 242 4.40 24.07 17.91
N LEU A 243 3.20 23.91 17.34
CA LEU A 243 1.95 23.96 18.11
C LEU A 243 1.94 22.92 19.23
N LEU A 244 2.34 21.68 18.94
CA LEU A 244 2.35 20.60 19.91
C LEU A 244 3.39 20.80 21.02
N LYS A 245 4.57 21.33 20.70
CA LYS A 245 5.60 21.69 21.69
C LYS A 245 5.11 22.81 22.60
N GLN A 246 4.46 23.84 22.05
CA GLN A 246 3.88 24.92 22.87
C GLN A 246 2.76 24.39 23.76
N LYS A 247 1.91 23.50 23.24
CA LYS A 247 0.90 22.82 24.05
C LYS A 247 1.52 22.02 25.20
N GLN A 248 2.63 21.32 24.97
CA GLN A 248 3.39 20.63 26.03
C GLN A 248 4.00 21.60 27.05
N ALA A 249 4.33 22.83 26.62
CA ALA A 249 4.81 23.90 27.48
C ALA A 249 3.68 24.68 28.20
N GLY A 250 2.42 24.28 28.04
CA GLY A 250 1.27 24.88 28.74
C GLY A 250 0.43 25.87 27.94
N PHE A 251 0.67 26.02 26.63
CA PHE A 251 -0.20 26.83 25.76
C PHE A 251 -1.62 26.24 25.70
N ASP A 252 -2.63 27.03 26.07
CA ASP A 252 -4.02 26.59 26.06
C ASP A 252 -4.62 26.66 24.65
N THR A 253 -4.85 25.49 24.07
CA THR A 253 -5.32 25.35 22.69
C THR A 253 -6.55 24.44 22.60
N TRP A 254 -7.46 24.78 21.69
CA TRP A 254 -8.59 23.91 21.32
C TRP A 254 -8.12 22.70 20.50
N TRP A 255 -6.90 22.75 19.97
CA TRP A 255 -6.33 21.68 19.16
C TRP A 255 -6.02 20.44 20.00
N SER A 256 -6.73 19.35 19.74
CA SER A 256 -6.59 18.09 20.46
C SER A 256 -5.84 17.01 19.67
N PHE A 257 -5.71 17.17 18.35
CA PHE A 257 -5.17 16.15 17.47
C PHE A 257 -3.65 15.96 17.63
N ASN A 258 -3.22 14.72 17.86
CA ASN A 258 -1.83 14.35 18.15
C ASN A 258 -1.40 13.02 17.50
N LYS A 259 -1.70 12.83 16.21
CA LYS A 259 -1.39 11.56 15.49
C LYS A 259 -0.17 11.71 14.58
N GLY A 260 0.34 10.56 14.13
CA GLY A 260 1.49 10.44 13.23
C GLY A 260 1.24 10.97 11.82
N PHE A 261 2.26 10.92 10.96
CA PHE A 261 2.32 11.64 9.70
C PHE A 261 1.17 11.29 8.74
N ASN A 262 0.81 10.02 8.62
CA ASN A 262 -0.31 9.59 7.79
C ASN A 262 -1.64 10.30 8.17
N ASN A 263 -1.89 10.43 9.47
CA ASN A 263 -3.11 11.08 9.95
C ASN A 263 -2.99 12.61 9.87
N PHE A 264 -1.80 13.16 10.07
CA PHE A 264 -1.50 14.57 9.85
C PHE A 264 -1.79 14.98 8.39
N CYS A 265 -1.46 14.12 7.41
CA CYS A 265 -1.70 14.37 5.98
C CYS A 265 -3.17 14.35 5.56
N LYS A 266 -4.13 14.12 6.47
CA LYS A 266 -5.55 14.28 6.13
C LYS A 266 -5.82 15.75 5.81
N LEU A 267 -6.59 16.03 4.76
CA LEU A 267 -6.90 17.41 4.34
C LEU A 267 -7.47 18.27 5.48
N SER A 268 -8.36 17.70 6.30
CA SER A 268 -8.94 18.36 7.48
C SER A 268 -7.94 18.70 8.58
N VAL A 269 -6.70 18.24 8.48
CA VAL A 269 -5.62 18.48 9.43
C VAL A 269 -4.54 19.33 8.78
N ILE A 270 -3.93 18.86 7.69
CA ILE A 270 -2.78 19.53 7.08
C ILE A 270 -3.09 20.95 6.63
N ASP A 271 -4.33 21.24 6.23
CA ASP A 271 -4.73 22.56 5.74
C ASP A 271 -4.47 23.68 6.75
N TYR A 272 -4.61 23.39 8.06
CA TYR A 272 -4.32 24.33 9.14
C TYR A 272 -2.83 24.63 9.31
N PHE A 273 -1.95 23.74 8.82
CA PHE A 273 -0.51 23.81 9.05
C PHE A 273 0.27 24.18 7.80
N LEU A 274 -0.37 24.27 6.63
CA LEU A 274 0.26 24.78 5.41
C LEU A 274 0.85 26.18 5.68
N PRO A 275 2.03 26.51 5.13
CA PRO A 275 2.75 27.75 5.45
C PRO A 275 1.90 29.02 5.31
N ASP A 276 1.07 29.10 4.28
CA ASP A 276 0.25 30.28 3.99
C ASP A 276 -0.97 30.42 4.91
N LYS A 277 -1.36 29.34 5.59
CA LYS A 277 -2.56 29.27 6.45
C LYS A 277 -2.23 29.22 7.93
N PHE A 278 -1.03 28.78 8.29
CA PHE A 278 -0.66 28.53 9.67
C PHE A 278 -0.43 29.83 10.43
N MET A 279 -1.25 30.06 11.46
CA MET A 279 -1.08 31.17 12.40
C MET A 279 -1.29 30.67 13.83
N MET A 280 -0.28 30.74 14.69
CA MET A 280 -0.37 30.18 16.04
C MET A 280 -1.57 30.71 16.86
N LYS A 281 -1.90 32.00 16.70
CA LYS A 281 -3.02 32.66 17.38
C LYS A 281 -4.39 32.02 17.07
N THR A 282 -4.58 31.39 15.91
CA THR A 282 -5.86 30.76 15.56
C THR A 282 -6.14 29.49 16.38
N PHE A 283 -5.12 28.96 17.06
CA PHE A 283 -5.23 27.76 17.88
C PHE A 283 -5.47 28.07 19.36
N GLU A 284 -5.42 29.33 19.79
CA GLU A 284 -5.64 29.73 21.19
C GLU A 284 -7.10 29.48 21.60
N LYS A 285 -7.32 28.93 22.80
CA LYS A 285 -8.68 28.86 23.34
C LYS A 285 -9.15 30.28 23.69
N SER A 286 -10.30 30.69 23.17
CA SER A 286 -10.97 31.87 23.71
C SER A 286 -11.29 31.65 25.19
N PRO A 287 -11.22 32.71 26.03
CA PRO A 287 -11.62 32.60 27.43
C PRO A 287 -13.04 32.04 27.50
N PRO A 288 -13.35 31.21 28.53
CA PRO A 288 -14.67 30.63 28.67
C PRO A 288 -15.72 31.74 28.64
N LYS A 289 -16.68 31.64 27.72
CA LYS A 289 -17.87 32.50 27.75
C LYS A 289 -18.51 32.28 29.11
N ASN A 290 -18.53 33.32 29.94
CA ASN A 290 -19.12 33.30 31.25
C ASN A 290 -20.64 33.12 31.10
N THR A 291 -21.10 31.89 30.93
CA THR A 291 -22.53 31.56 30.92
C THR A 291 -23.02 31.49 32.36
N ASN A 292 -22.94 32.62 33.06
CA ASN A 292 -23.75 32.84 34.24
C ASN A 292 -25.09 33.44 33.80
N LYS A 293 -26.15 32.80 34.29
CA LYS A 293 -27.55 33.12 34.07
C LYS A 293 -27.89 34.58 34.40
N LYS A 294 -28.77 35.12 33.55
CA LYS A 294 -29.68 36.26 33.76
C LYS A 294 -29.01 37.64 33.89
N ASP A 295 -28.77 38.27 32.76
CA ASP A 295 -29.08 39.69 32.62
C ASP A 295 -30.13 39.82 31.51
N LYS A 296 -31.36 40.08 31.94
CA LYS A 296 -32.38 40.65 31.06
C LYS A 296 -31.86 42.03 30.69
N TYR A 297 -31.65 42.26 29.39
CA TYR A 297 -31.52 43.61 28.86
C TYR A 297 -32.79 44.39 29.24
N ASP A 298 -32.65 45.34 30.16
CA ASP A 298 -33.63 46.40 30.36
C ASP A 298 -33.29 47.52 29.38
N PHE A 299 -33.98 47.50 28.25
CA PHE A 299 -33.98 48.58 27.27
C PHE A 299 -34.94 49.64 27.82
N ASN A 300 -34.46 50.55 28.68
CA ASN A 300 -35.02 51.89 28.95
C ASN A 300 -34.37 52.55 30.17
N LYS A 301 -33.41 53.45 29.93
CA LYS A 301 -33.22 54.73 30.64
C LYS A 301 -32.12 55.50 29.89
N THR A 302 -32.55 56.34 28.95
CA THR A 302 -32.49 57.81 29.06
C THR A 302 -31.07 58.31 29.21
N GLY A 303 -30.59 58.94 28.14
CA GLY A 303 -29.38 59.73 28.17
C GLY A 303 -29.53 60.92 29.10
N GLU A 304 -28.42 61.26 29.71
CA GLU A 304 -28.05 62.61 30.10
C GLU A 304 -26.57 62.73 29.73
N GLU A 305 -26.31 63.59 28.76
CA GLU A 305 -25.00 64.20 28.58
C GLU A 305 -24.71 65.02 29.84
N GLU A 306 -23.54 64.83 30.43
CA GLU A 306 -22.86 65.93 31.12
C GLU A 306 -21.35 65.74 30.96
N ASN A 307 -20.77 66.68 30.22
CA ASN A 307 -19.35 66.98 30.21
C ASN A 307 -18.92 67.40 31.62
N GLU A 308 -17.68 67.11 32.01
CA GLU A 308 -16.71 68.11 32.51
C GLU A 308 -15.43 67.43 33.05
N ASP A 309 -14.30 67.88 32.49
CA ASP A 309 -13.02 68.17 33.15
C ASP A 309 -12.21 67.07 33.89
N MET A 310 -11.12 66.67 33.21
CA MET A 310 -9.77 66.55 33.80
C MET A 310 -9.34 67.90 34.44
N PRO A 311 -8.28 68.00 35.28
CA PRO A 311 -7.40 66.99 35.88
C PRO A 311 -7.07 67.24 37.38
N PHE A 312 -6.29 66.35 38.00
CA PHE A 312 -5.02 66.63 38.71
C PHE A 312 -4.23 65.33 38.91
#